data_AF-A0A8J3ZC02-F1
#
_entry.id   AF-A0A8J3ZC02-F1
#
_cell.length_a   1.000
_cell.length_b   1.000
_cell.length_c   1.000
_cell.angle_alpha   90.00
_cell.angle_beta   90.00
_cell.angle_gamma   90.00
#
_symmetry.space_group_name_H-M   'P 1'
#
loop_
_entity.id
_entity.type
_entity.pdbx_description
1 polymer ?
#
loop_
_entity_poly.entity_id
_entity_poly.type
_entity_poly.pdbx_seq_one_letter_code
_entity_poly.pdbx_strand_id
1 'polypeptide(L)'
;MVWRQTRATALGVAGIVALYGVLATVERAQPRVSGITVSFTPYLFLFLALLLGAPLVSREFELGTHQFAWTQSVTRRRWLAFRLGGAVGVALLAVATLQVTLTAIPTDVEVRPGSSSFLVHGALPYALAAFTVTFGALAGAVIRRTVPALGGTLLASIAAIGALTGVPYGSSGWLARYWPAQLALGGALLALAAVQAAATFRLIEGRR
;
A
#
# COMPACT_ATOMS: atom_id res chain seq x y z
N MET A 1 -23.85 8.53 10.88
CA MET A 1 -23.31 7.87 9.67
C MET A 1 -21.82 7.51 9.75
N VAL A 2 -20.95 8.31 10.41
CA VAL A 2 -19.50 8.04 10.58
C VAL A 2 -19.18 6.64 11.14
N TRP A 3 -20.00 6.16 12.07
CA TRP A 3 -19.83 4.87 12.75
C TRP A 3 -19.91 3.63 11.86
N ARG A 4 -20.79 3.60 10.84
CA ARG A 4 -20.89 2.43 9.94
C ARG A 4 -19.64 2.25 9.09
N GLN A 5 -18.92 3.34 8.85
CA GLN A 5 -17.83 3.37 7.90
C GLN A 5 -16.48 3.09 8.53
N THR A 6 -16.23 3.64 9.71
CA THR A 6 -15.09 3.21 10.53
C THR A 6 -15.21 1.74 10.90
N ARG A 7 -16.43 1.23 11.11
CA ARG A 7 -16.67 -0.20 11.34
C ARG A 7 -16.27 -1.08 10.18
N ALA A 8 -16.62 -0.74 8.94
CA ALA A 8 -16.26 -1.58 7.78
C ALA A 8 -14.73 -1.65 7.60
N THR A 9 -14.02 -0.53 7.72
CA THR A 9 -12.56 -0.48 7.64
C THR A 9 -11.92 -1.21 8.82
N ALA A 10 -12.43 -1.00 10.04
CA ALA A 10 -11.93 -1.67 11.24
C ALA A 10 -12.17 -3.20 11.19
N LEU A 11 -13.31 -3.66 10.67
CA LEU A 11 -13.61 -5.08 10.48
C LEU A 11 -12.72 -5.70 9.41
N GLY A 12 -12.43 -4.97 8.31
CA GLY A 12 -11.48 -5.40 7.30
C GLY A 12 -10.08 -5.58 7.88
N VAL A 13 -9.59 -4.56 8.61
CA VAL A 13 -8.28 -4.62 9.29
C VAL A 13 -8.25 -5.75 10.32
N ALA A 14 -9.28 -5.87 11.16
CA ALA A 14 -9.36 -6.92 12.18
C ALA A 14 -9.42 -8.33 11.57
N GLY A 15 -10.16 -8.51 10.47
CA GLY A 15 -10.23 -9.79 9.75
C GLY A 15 -8.88 -10.18 9.16
N ILE A 16 -8.15 -9.22 8.58
CA ILE A 16 -6.82 -9.46 8.04
C ILE A 16 -5.82 -9.81 9.17
N VAL A 17 -5.85 -9.07 10.28
CA VAL A 17 -4.99 -9.35 11.46
C VAL A 17 -5.32 -10.72 12.06
N ALA A 18 -6.60 -11.08 12.16
CA ALA A 18 -7.02 -12.38 12.66
C ALA A 18 -6.58 -13.53 11.74
N LEU A 19 -6.76 -13.39 10.42
CA LEU A 19 -6.29 -14.37 9.43
C LEU A 19 -4.76 -14.55 9.54
N TYR A 20 -4.03 -13.46 9.70
CA TYR A 20 -2.58 -13.51 9.88
C TYR A 20 -2.17 -14.19 11.18
N GLY A 21 -2.88 -13.90 12.27
CA GLY A 21 -2.67 -14.57 13.55
C GLY A 21 -2.89 -16.09 13.45
N VAL A 22 -3.93 -16.52 12.71
CA VAL A 22 -4.19 -17.94 12.44
C VAL A 22 -3.07 -18.58 11.62
N LEU A 23 -2.59 -17.91 10.56
CA LEU A 23 -1.48 -18.41 9.75
C LEU A 23 -0.20 -18.58 10.59
N ALA A 24 0.12 -17.57 11.42
CA ALA A 24 1.28 -17.61 12.31
C ALA A 24 1.16 -18.70 13.39
N THR A 25 -0.03 -18.97 13.93
CA THR A 25 -0.22 -20.06 14.89
C THR A 25 -0.14 -21.44 14.23
N VAL A 26 -0.66 -21.59 13.01
CA VAL A 26 -0.54 -22.83 12.22
C VAL A 26 0.92 -23.15 11.92
N GLU A 27 1.72 -22.18 11.50
CA GLU A 27 3.15 -22.39 11.25
C GLU A 27 3.92 -22.78 12.52
N ARG A 28 3.59 -22.17 13.66
CA ARG A 28 4.17 -22.57 14.96
C ARG A 28 3.80 -24.00 15.35
N ALA A 29 2.58 -24.45 15.02
CA ALA A 29 2.13 -25.80 15.30
C ALA A 29 2.68 -26.83 14.31
N GLN A 30 2.95 -26.44 13.07
CA GLN A 30 3.44 -27.30 12.00
C GLN A 30 4.65 -26.69 11.28
N PRO A 31 5.88 -26.92 11.76
CA PRO A 31 7.10 -26.38 11.15
C PRO A 31 7.30 -26.76 9.68
N ARG A 32 6.63 -27.82 9.20
CA ARG A 32 6.66 -28.28 7.79
C ARG A 32 6.00 -27.30 6.80
N VAL A 33 5.13 -26.39 7.27
CA VAL A 33 4.45 -25.37 6.46
C VAL A 33 5.02 -23.95 6.67
N SER A 34 6.24 -23.85 7.21
CA SER A 34 6.95 -22.58 7.39
C SER A 34 7.11 -21.81 6.07
N GLY A 35 6.81 -20.51 6.07
CA GLY A 35 7.00 -19.59 4.94
C GLY A 35 5.71 -19.16 4.22
N ILE A 36 4.56 -19.76 4.58
CA ILE A 36 3.24 -19.34 4.11
C ILE A 36 2.93 -17.93 4.60
N THR A 37 3.12 -17.66 5.89
CA THR A 37 2.86 -16.34 6.51
C THR A 37 3.69 -15.26 5.82
N VAL A 38 4.98 -15.53 5.60
CA VAL A 38 5.89 -14.61 4.90
C VAL A 38 5.45 -14.37 3.45
N SER A 39 4.91 -15.38 2.77
CA SER A 39 4.39 -15.26 1.40
C SER A 39 3.17 -14.34 1.32
N PHE A 40 2.31 -14.35 2.33
CA PHE A 40 1.10 -13.51 2.37
C PHE A 40 1.33 -12.12 2.99
N THR A 41 2.42 -11.93 3.71
CA THR A 41 2.74 -10.68 4.41
C THR A 41 2.79 -9.44 3.48
N PRO A 42 3.37 -9.48 2.25
CA PRO A 42 3.34 -8.34 1.33
C PRO A 42 1.93 -7.81 1.06
N TYR A 43 0.95 -8.71 0.91
CA TYR A 43 -0.44 -8.34 0.62
C TYR A 43 -1.09 -7.65 1.81
N LEU A 44 -0.68 -7.99 3.03
CA LEU A 44 -1.16 -7.36 4.26
C LEU A 44 -0.79 -5.88 4.32
N PHE A 45 0.48 -5.55 4.01
CA PHE A 45 0.95 -4.17 3.87
C PHE A 45 0.15 -3.41 2.80
N LEU A 46 -0.14 -4.06 1.67
CA LEU A 46 -0.95 -3.46 0.60
C LEU A 46 -2.38 -3.17 1.02
N PHE A 47 -3.06 -4.11 1.69
CA PHE A 47 -4.46 -3.93 2.06
C PHE A 47 -4.64 -2.73 3.00
N LEU A 48 -3.69 -2.53 3.92
CA LEU A 48 -3.69 -1.35 4.80
C LEU A 48 -3.53 -0.06 3.98
N ALA A 49 -2.58 -0.02 3.04
CA ALA A 49 -2.34 1.13 2.18
C ALA A 49 -3.49 1.41 1.19
N LEU A 50 -4.11 0.36 0.65
CA LEU A 50 -5.25 0.40 -0.28
C LEU A 50 -6.48 1.04 0.35
N LEU A 51 -6.83 0.59 1.57
CA LEU A 51 -7.99 1.07 2.31
C LEU A 51 -7.86 2.54 2.72
N LEU A 52 -6.62 3.04 2.78
CA LEU A 52 -6.33 4.46 2.99
C LEU A 52 -6.42 5.25 1.68
N GLY A 53 -5.77 4.79 0.59
CA GLY A 53 -5.59 5.58 -0.63
C GLY A 53 -6.84 5.80 -1.49
N ALA A 54 -7.54 4.73 -1.86
CA ALA A 54 -8.64 4.80 -2.82
C ALA A 54 -9.84 5.67 -2.36
N PRO A 55 -10.36 5.53 -1.11
CA PRO A 55 -11.53 6.30 -0.69
C PRO A 55 -11.24 7.77 -0.37
N LEU A 56 -9.98 8.22 -0.31
CA LEU A 56 -9.66 9.63 0.00
C LEU A 56 -10.26 10.59 -1.01
N VAL A 57 -10.15 10.23 -2.30
CA VAL A 57 -10.51 11.12 -3.39
C VAL A 57 -11.87 10.72 -3.97
N SER A 58 -12.10 9.43 -4.20
CA SER A 58 -13.35 8.95 -4.82
C SER A 58 -14.59 9.32 -3.98
N ARG A 59 -14.48 9.24 -2.66
CA ARG A 59 -15.62 9.44 -1.76
C ARG A 59 -16.07 10.89 -1.70
N GLU A 60 -15.14 11.84 -1.78
CA GLU A 60 -15.51 13.26 -1.79
C GLU A 60 -16.15 13.69 -3.11
N PHE A 61 -15.81 13.02 -4.21
CA PHE A 61 -16.53 13.17 -5.46
C PHE A 61 -17.92 12.55 -5.37
N GLU A 62 -18.06 11.35 -4.80
CA GLU A 62 -19.36 10.69 -4.63
C GLU A 62 -20.31 11.47 -3.71
N LEU A 63 -19.79 12.04 -2.61
CA LEU A 63 -20.60 12.77 -1.62
C LEU A 63 -20.79 14.27 -1.96
N GLY A 64 -20.17 14.78 -3.03
CA GLY A 64 -20.25 16.20 -3.41
C GLY A 64 -19.57 17.17 -2.43
N THR A 65 -18.95 16.67 -1.35
CA THR A 65 -18.38 17.48 -0.26
C THR A 65 -17.20 18.34 -0.69
N HIS A 66 -16.56 18.02 -1.82
CA HIS A 66 -15.48 18.83 -2.40
C HIS A 66 -15.93 20.27 -2.71
N GLN A 67 -17.22 20.48 -3.00
CA GLN A 67 -17.76 21.81 -3.31
C GLN A 67 -17.76 22.74 -2.10
N PHE A 68 -18.11 22.24 -0.91
CA PHE A 68 -18.06 23.02 0.33
C PHE A 68 -16.63 23.40 0.72
N ALA A 69 -15.68 22.46 0.61
CA ALA A 69 -14.28 22.73 0.90
C ALA A 69 -13.69 23.83 0.00
N TRP A 70 -14.13 23.89 -1.28
CA TRP A 70 -13.66 24.90 -2.23
C TRP A 70 -14.30 26.29 -2.05
N THR A 71 -15.39 26.39 -1.30
CA THR A 71 -15.98 27.70 -0.94
C THR A 71 -15.30 28.35 0.28
N GLN A 72 -14.61 27.58 1.12
CA GLN A 72 -14.01 28.05 2.36
C GLN A 72 -12.50 28.25 2.23
N SER A 73 -12.06 29.27 1.48
CA SER A 73 -10.69 29.87 1.40
C SER A 73 -9.45 28.96 1.25
N VAL A 74 -9.59 27.63 1.29
CA VAL A 74 -8.51 26.65 1.16
C VAL A 74 -8.34 26.32 -0.32
N THR A 75 -7.13 26.53 -0.83
CA THR A 75 -6.82 26.20 -2.22
C THR A 75 -6.87 24.69 -2.44
N ARG A 76 -7.33 24.26 -3.62
CA ARG A 76 -7.44 22.83 -3.99
C ARG A 76 -6.12 22.06 -3.79
N ARG A 77 -4.99 22.72 -4.06
CA ARG A 77 -3.63 22.21 -3.82
C ARG A 77 -3.36 21.91 -2.34
N ARG A 78 -3.63 22.87 -1.45
CA ARG A 78 -3.39 22.69 0.00
C ARG A 78 -4.28 21.58 0.56
N TRP A 79 -5.53 21.55 0.13
CA TRP A 79 -6.48 20.51 0.50
C TRP A 79 -5.98 19.11 0.08
N LEU A 80 -5.59 18.94 -1.20
CA LEU A 80 -5.10 17.64 -1.69
C LEU A 80 -3.77 17.24 -1.02
N ALA A 81 -2.85 18.18 -0.84
CA ALA A 81 -1.57 17.92 -0.19
C ALA A 81 -1.75 17.42 1.25
N PHE A 82 -2.66 18.02 2.02
CA PHE A 82 -2.94 17.56 3.38
C PHE A 82 -3.58 16.16 3.40
N ARG A 83 -4.54 15.89 2.50
CA ARG A 83 -5.21 14.59 2.40
C ARG A 83 -4.25 13.48 1.98
N LEU A 84 -3.51 13.70 0.90
CA LEU A 84 -2.60 12.72 0.33
C LEU A 84 -1.40 12.50 1.27
N GLY A 85 -0.83 13.59 1.79
CA GLY A 85 0.28 13.53 2.75
C GLY A 85 -0.11 12.80 4.03
N GLY A 86 -1.30 13.11 4.58
CA GLY A 86 -1.83 12.42 5.76
C GLY A 86 -2.02 10.92 5.53
N ALA A 87 -2.56 10.54 4.36
CA ALA A 87 -2.77 9.13 4.04
C ALA A 87 -1.47 8.35 3.82
N VAL A 88 -0.50 8.94 3.12
CA VAL A 88 0.84 8.35 2.98
C VAL A 88 1.48 8.22 4.36
N GLY A 89 1.40 9.25 5.21
CA GLY A 89 1.93 9.21 6.57
C GLY A 89 1.33 8.09 7.42
N VAL A 90 0.00 7.94 7.42
CA VAL A 90 -0.68 6.85 8.14
C VAL A 90 -0.28 5.48 7.59
N ALA A 91 -0.18 5.32 6.26
CA ALA A 91 0.24 4.06 5.66
C ALA A 91 1.68 3.70 6.04
N LEU A 92 2.61 4.68 6.04
CA LEU A 92 3.99 4.46 6.46
C LEU A 92 4.09 4.08 7.95
N LEU A 93 3.29 4.72 8.81
CA LEU A 93 3.23 4.35 10.24
C LEU A 93 2.68 2.93 10.43
N ALA A 94 1.62 2.56 9.70
CA ALA A 94 1.07 1.21 9.76
C ALA A 94 2.09 0.15 9.30
N VAL A 95 2.84 0.43 8.23
CA VAL A 95 3.94 -0.42 7.75
C VAL A 95 5.04 -0.52 8.80
N ALA A 96 5.45 0.59 9.41
CA ALA A 96 6.47 0.59 10.46
C ALA A 96 6.05 -0.26 11.67
N THR A 97 4.83 -0.07 12.16
CA THR A 97 4.27 -0.85 13.28
C THR A 97 4.20 -2.33 12.93
N LEU A 98 3.76 -2.68 11.72
CA LEU A 98 3.69 -4.06 11.28
C LEU A 98 5.09 -4.67 11.19
N GLN A 99 6.07 -4.00 10.56
CA GLN A 99 7.45 -4.50 10.52
C GLN A 99 8.02 -4.78 11.91
N VAL A 100 7.86 -3.85 12.86
CA VAL A 100 8.30 -4.06 14.24
C VAL A 100 7.62 -5.28 14.85
N THR A 101 6.32 -5.45 14.64
CA THR A 101 5.57 -6.62 15.13
C THR A 101 6.09 -7.93 14.53
N LEU A 102 6.45 -7.92 13.24
CA LEU A 102 6.95 -9.10 12.55
C LEU A 102 8.35 -9.50 12.99
N THR A 103 9.19 -8.57 13.45
CA THR A 103 10.50 -8.93 14.02
C THR A 103 10.40 -9.78 15.30
N ALA A 104 9.26 -9.75 15.98
CA ALA A 104 9.01 -10.59 17.16
C ALA A 104 8.61 -12.04 16.79
N ILE A 105 8.38 -12.33 15.50
CA ILE A 105 8.09 -13.68 15.01
C ILE A 105 9.41 -14.26 14.48
N PRO A 106 10.02 -15.26 15.15
CA PRO A 106 11.23 -15.88 14.64
C PRO A 106 10.92 -16.63 13.33
N THR A 107 11.71 -16.36 12.29
CA THR A 107 11.59 -17.03 10.99
C THR A 107 12.97 -17.48 10.50
N ASP A 108 13.08 -18.73 10.07
CA ASP A 108 14.30 -19.25 9.43
C ASP A 108 14.34 -18.97 7.91
N VAL A 109 13.47 -18.07 7.43
CA VAL A 109 13.30 -17.78 6.01
C VAL A 109 14.42 -16.87 5.53
N GLU A 110 15.22 -17.36 4.59
CA GLU A 110 16.27 -16.58 3.96
C GLU A 110 15.68 -15.37 3.20
N VAL A 111 16.29 -14.19 3.38
CA VAL A 111 15.87 -12.96 2.71
C VAL A 111 16.67 -12.76 1.43
N ARG A 112 16.07 -13.05 0.28
CA ARG A 112 16.74 -13.04 -1.02
C ARG A 112 15.96 -12.25 -2.07
N PRO A 113 16.62 -11.46 -2.94
CA PRO A 113 15.92 -10.79 -4.03
C PRO A 113 15.01 -11.76 -4.83
N GLY A 114 13.77 -11.34 -5.06
CA GLY A 114 12.73 -12.13 -5.75
C GLY A 114 11.86 -13.02 -4.87
N SER A 115 12.22 -13.20 -3.60
CA SER A 115 11.36 -13.88 -2.63
C SER A 115 10.33 -12.93 -2.01
N SER A 116 9.24 -13.48 -1.47
CA SER A 116 8.27 -12.71 -0.69
C SER A 116 8.86 -12.15 0.61
N SER A 117 9.85 -12.84 1.21
CA SER A 117 10.56 -12.33 2.38
C SER A 117 11.28 -11.02 2.04
N PHE A 118 11.92 -10.92 0.88
CA PHE A 118 12.57 -9.69 0.44
C PHE A 118 11.63 -8.50 0.29
N LEU A 119 10.37 -8.72 -0.12
CA LEU A 119 9.37 -7.65 -0.24
C LEU A 119 8.91 -7.07 1.08
N VAL A 120 9.08 -7.79 2.20
CA VAL A 120 8.62 -7.38 3.53
C VAL A 120 9.73 -6.85 4.43
N HIS A 121 10.97 -6.84 3.94
CA HIS A 121 12.14 -6.33 4.66
C HIS A 121 12.66 -5.03 4.07
N GLY A 122 13.44 -4.30 4.87
CA GLY A 122 14.11 -3.08 4.43
C GLY A 122 13.14 -1.97 4.04
N ALA A 123 13.49 -1.22 2.99
CA ALA A 123 12.77 -0.03 2.54
C ALA A 123 11.58 -0.36 1.60
N LEU A 124 11.54 -1.55 1.02
CA LEU A 124 10.53 -1.93 0.02
C LEU A 124 9.07 -1.83 0.48
N PRO A 125 8.68 -2.28 1.70
CA PRO A 125 7.31 -2.14 2.19
C PRO A 125 6.83 -0.69 2.21
N TYR A 126 7.72 0.23 2.57
CA TYR A 126 7.41 1.65 2.63
C TYR A 126 7.19 2.24 1.24
N ALA A 127 8.03 1.85 0.27
CA ALA A 127 7.88 2.24 -1.12
C ALA A 127 6.59 1.68 -1.76
N LEU A 128 6.26 0.42 -1.48
CA LEU A 128 5.00 -0.22 -1.92
C LEU A 128 3.77 0.44 -1.32
N ALA A 129 3.83 0.85 -0.05
CA ALA A 129 2.74 1.56 0.61
C ALA A 129 2.51 2.94 -0.02
N ALA A 130 3.57 3.71 -0.23
CA ALA A 130 3.50 5.01 -0.91
C ALA A 130 2.94 4.89 -2.33
N PHE A 131 3.43 3.92 -3.11
CA PHE A 131 2.93 3.59 -4.44
C PHE A 131 1.44 3.24 -4.42
N THR A 132 1.00 2.36 -3.51
CA THR A 132 -0.39 1.92 -3.46
C THR A 132 -1.35 3.04 -3.07
N VAL A 133 -0.96 3.88 -2.09
CA VAL A 133 -1.76 5.04 -1.68
C VAL A 133 -1.90 6.04 -2.83
N THR A 134 -0.80 6.37 -3.50
CA THR A 134 -0.79 7.36 -4.59
C THR A 134 -1.51 6.85 -5.85
N PHE A 135 -1.37 5.56 -6.18
CA PHE A 135 -2.16 4.93 -7.23
C PHE A 135 -3.66 4.90 -6.89
N GLY A 136 -4.03 4.60 -5.64
CA GLY A 136 -5.41 4.67 -5.17
C GLY A 136 -6.02 6.06 -5.28
N ALA A 137 -5.26 7.09 -4.90
CA ALA A 137 -5.68 8.47 -5.05
C ALA A 137 -5.89 8.86 -6.53
N LEU A 138 -4.96 8.46 -7.41
CA LEU A 138 -5.06 8.69 -8.86
C LEU A 138 -6.29 7.98 -9.45
N ALA A 139 -6.46 6.69 -9.13
CA ALA A 139 -7.61 5.89 -9.57
C ALA A 139 -8.92 6.51 -9.07
N GLY A 140 -8.98 6.96 -7.82
CA GLY A 140 -10.13 7.67 -7.25
C GLY A 140 -10.44 9.00 -7.97
N ALA A 141 -9.41 9.76 -8.36
CA ALA A 141 -9.57 11.02 -9.09
C ALA A 141 -10.08 10.83 -10.53
N VAL A 142 -9.69 9.72 -11.16
CA VAL A 142 -10.09 9.34 -12.53
C VAL A 142 -11.47 8.72 -12.53
N ILE A 143 -11.70 7.67 -11.73
CA ILE A 143 -12.90 6.84 -11.74
C ILE A 143 -14.07 7.52 -11.01
N ARG A 144 -13.79 8.33 -9.98
CA ARG A 144 -14.77 9.06 -9.15
C ARG A 144 -15.84 8.18 -8.49
N ARG A 145 -15.64 6.86 -8.47
CA ARG A 145 -16.48 5.89 -7.79
C ARG A 145 -15.60 5.01 -6.91
N THR A 146 -15.98 4.85 -5.65
CA THR A 146 -15.13 4.23 -4.62
C THR A 146 -14.94 2.74 -4.86
N VAL A 147 -16.01 2.02 -5.21
CA VAL A 147 -15.96 0.56 -5.45
C VAL A 147 -15.04 0.19 -6.63
N PRO A 148 -15.22 0.73 -7.84
CA PRO A 148 -14.32 0.41 -8.95
C PRO A 148 -12.90 0.96 -8.76
N ALA A 149 -12.71 2.08 -8.04
CA ALA A 149 -11.38 2.57 -7.69
C ALA A 149 -10.65 1.59 -6.78
N LEU A 150 -11.30 1.08 -5.73
CA LEU A 150 -10.74 0.05 -4.85
C LEU A 150 -10.37 -1.22 -5.64
N GLY A 151 -11.24 -1.68 -6.54
CA GLY A 151 -10.97 -2.85 -7.39
C GLY A 151 -9.75 -2.64 -8.29
N GLY A 152 -9.66 -1.49 -8.96
CA GLY A 152 -8.52 -1.16 -9.81
C GLY A 152 -7.20 -1.06 -9.05
N THR A 153 -7.21 -0.42 -7.87
CA THR A 153 -6.02 -0.32 -7.01
C THR A 153 -5.59 -1.69 -6.48
N LEU A 154 -6.53 -2.54 -6.06
CA LEU A 154 -6.21 -3.90 -5.62
C LEU A 154 -5.52 -4.70 -6.72
N LEU A 155 -6.07 -4.70 -7.94
CA LEU A 155 -5.50 -5.42 -9.08
C LEU A 155 -4.09 -4.89 -9.44
N ALA A 156 -3.90 -3.58 -9.45
CA ALA A 156 -2.61 -2.97 -9.73
C ALA A 156 -1.56 -3.33 -8.68
N SER A 157 -1.94 -3.35 -7.40
CA SER A 157 -1.01 -3.71 -6.32
C SER A 157 -0.64 -5.20 -6.35
N ILE A 158 -1.58 -6.10 -6.67
CA ILE A 158 -1.29 -7.53 -6.87
C ILE A 158 -0.34 -7.70 -8.07
N ALA A 159 -0.60 -7.02 -9.18
CA ALA A 159 0.26 -7.06 -10.36
C ALA A 159 1.67 -6.51 -10.05
N ALA A 160 1.78 -5.46 -9.25
CA ALA A 160 3.06 -4.91 -8.82
C ALA A 160 3.87 -5.92 -7.99
N ILE A 161 3.25 -6.62 -7.03
CA ILE A 161 3.91 -7.69 -6.28
C ILE A 161 4.35 -8.80 -7.23
N GLY A 162 3.46 -9.28 -8.10
CA GLY A 162 3.77 -10.35 -9.05
C GLY A 162 4.92 -9.97 -10.00
N ALA A 163 4.97 -8.70 -10.41
CA ALA A 163 6.08 -8.19 -11.20
C ALA A 163 7.39 -8.20 -10.40
N LEU A 164 7.38 -7.77 -9.14
CA LEU A 164 8.58 -7.70 -8.29
C LEU A 164 9.12 -9.10 -7.92
N THR A 165 8.25 -10.08 -7.70
CA THR A 165 8.65 -11.48 -7.49
C THR A 165 9.07 -12.17 -8.78
N GLY A 166 8.51 -11.75 -9.92
CA GLY A 166 8.83 -12.27 -11.24
C GLY A 166 10.10 -11.69 -11.88
N VAL A 167 10.70 -10.64 -11.29
CA VAL A 167 11.99 -10.09 -11.78
C VAL A 167 13.05 -11.22 -11.71
N PRO A 168 13.76 -11.53 -12.80
CA PRO A 168 14.86 -12.48 -12.77
C PRO A 168 16.07 -11.83 -12.09
N TYR A 169 16.23 -12.06 -10.80
CA TYR A 169 17.45 -11.73 -10.07
C TYR A 169 18.49 -12.80 -10.42
N GLY A 170 19.16 -12.62 -11.57
CA GLY A 170 20.20 -13.56 -12.02
C GLY A 170 21.24 -13.81 -10.91
N SER A 171 21.90 -14.97 -10.92
CA SER A 171 22.76 -15.40 -9.80
C SER A 171 24.01 -14.55 -9.57
N SER A 172 24.46 -13.80 -10.57
CA SER A 172 25.73 -13.04 -10.54
C SER A 172 25.57 -11.53 -10.80
N GLY A 173 24.35 -11.06 -11.08
CA GLY A 173 24.09 -9.65 -11.38
C GLY A 173 24.16 -8.75 -10.15
N TRP A 174 24.25 -7.43 -10.36
CA TRP A 174 24.23 -6.47 -9.26
C TRP A 174 22.90 -6.49 -8.47
N LEU A 175 21.79 -6.81 -9.15
CA LEU A 175 20.47 -7.06 -8.55
C LEU A 175 20.37 -8.38 -7.78
N ALA A 176 21.35 -9.29 -7.90
CA ALA A 176 21.40 -10.50 -7.06
C ALA A 176 21.68 -10.16 -5.59
N ARG A 177 22.25 -8.98 -5.33
CA ARG A 177 22.62 -8.51 -4.00
C ARG A 177 21.43 -7.77 -3.37
N TYR A 178 21.26 -7.99 -2.06
CA TYR A 178 20.16 -7.42 -1.28
C TYR A 178 20.06 -5.89 -1.41
N TRP A 179 21.13 -5.16 -1.11
CA TRP A 179 21.11 -3.70 -1.05
C TRP A 179 20.86 -3.02 -2.40
N PRO A 180 21.57 -3.37 -3.48
CA PRO A 180 21.30 -2.77 -4.79
C PRO A 180 19.89 -3.07 -5.31
N ALA A 181 19.37 -4.28 -5.09
CA ALA A 181 18.00 -4.62 -5.44
C ALA A 181 16.97 -3.80 -4.65
N GLN A 182 17.16 -3.65 -3.33
CA GLN A 182 16.31 -2.82 -2.47
C GLN A 182 16.26 -1.37 -2.96
N LEU A 183 17.41 -0.78 -3.27
CA LEU A 183 17.49 0.62 -3.70
C LEU A 183 16.90 0.82 -5.09
N ALA A 184 17.18 -0.07 -6.04
CA ALA A 184 16.68 0.06 -7.40
C ALA A 184 15.15 -0.05 -7.46
N LEU A 185 14.59 -1.09 -6.84
CA LEU A 185 13.15 -1.34 -6.85
C LEU A 185 12.40 -0.35 -5.96
N GLY A 186 12.94 -0.04 -4.77
CA GLY A 186 12.39 0.99 -3.89
C GLY A 186 12.39 2.35 -4.57
N GLY A 187 13.48 2.72 -5.23
CA GLY A 187 13.60 3.95 -6.02
C GLY A 187 12.59 4.00 -7.16
N ALA A 188 12.44 2.91 -7.92
CA ALA A 188 11.45 2.83 -9.01
C ALA A 188 10.01 2.99 -8.50
N LEU A 189 9.64 2.33 -7.40
CA LEU A 189 8.32 2.46 -6.78
C LEU A 189 8.06 3.88 -6.27
N LEU A 190 9.04 4.52 -5.63
CA LEU A 190 8.92 5.90 -5.17
C LEU A 190 8.83 6.89 -6.33
N ALA A 191 9.56 6.66 -7.41
CA ALA A 191 9.45 7.47 -8.62
C ALA A 191 8.05 7.37 -9.24
N LEU A 192 7.51 6.15 -9.33
CA LEU A 192 6.13 5.93 -9.78
C LEU A 192 5.11 6.59 -8.85
N ALA A 193 5.30 6.49 -7.54
CA ALA A 193 4.44 7.14 -6.54
C ALA A 193 4.45 8.67 -6.71
N ALA A 194 5.62 9.27 -6.93
CA ALA A 194 5.76 10.70 -7.19
C ALA A 194 5.05 11.13 -8.49
N VAL A 195 5.19 10.35 -9.56
CA VAL A 195 4.50 10.59 -10.84
C VAL A 195 2.98 10.50 -10.67
N GLN A 196 2.49 9.49 -9.97
CA GLN A 196 1.06 9.30 -9.69
C GLN A 196 0.48 10.43 -8.84
N ALA A 197 1.22 10.87 -7.81
CA ALA A 197 0.85 12.02 -7.00
C ALA A 197 0.77 13.29 -7.87
N ALA A 198 1.80 13.58 -8.66
CA ALA A 198 1.83 14.74 -9.55
C ALA A 198 0.68 14.71 -10.59
N ALA A 199 0.38 13.55 -11.16
CA ALA A 199 -0.76 13.37 -12.05
C ALA A 199 -2.09 13.65 -11.35
N THR A 200 -2.24 13.21 -10.10
CA THR A 200 -3.43 13.49 -9.27
C THR A 200 -3.61 14.99 -9.03
N PHE A 201 -2.54 15.73 -8.70
CA PHE A 201 -2.59 17.20 -8.56
C PHE A 201 -3.03 17.88 -9.85
N ARG A 202 -2.41 17.53 -10.99
CA ARG A 202 -2.75 18.09 -12.30
C ARG A 202 -4.22 17.85 -12.68
N LEU A 203 -4.75 16.66 -12.41
CA LEU A 203 -6.15 16.32 -12.69
C LEU A 203 -7.16 17.14 -11.87
N ILE A 204 -6.82 17.51 -10.63
CA ILE A 204 -7.71 18.31 -9.77
C ILE A 204 -7.62 19.80 -10.10
N GLU A 205 -6.43 20.28 -10.50
CA GLU A 205 -6.21 21.69 -10.88
C GLU A 205 -6.81 22.04 -12.25
N GLY A 206 -6.70 21.14 -13.23
CA GLY A 206 -7.15 21.40 -14.59
C GLY A 206 -8.67 21.42 -14.78
N ARG A 207 -9.46 21.07 -13.75
CA ARG A 207 -10.93 21.02 -13.83
C ARG A 207 -11.52 22.37 -13.40
N ARG A 208 -12.01 23.17 -14.35
CA ARG A 208 -12.82 24.36 -14.06
C ARG A 208 -14.21 23.96 -13.56
#